data_AF-A0A5K0Y1R0-F1
#
_entry.id   AF-A0A5K0Y1R0-F1
#
_cell.length_a   1.000
_cell.length_b   1.000
_cell.length_c   1.000
_cell.angle_alpha   90.00
_cell.angle_beta   90.00
_cell.angle_gamma   90.00
#
_symmetry.space_group_name_H-M   'P 1'
#
loop_
_entity.id
_entity.type
_entity.pdbx_description
1 polymer ?
#
loop_
_entity_poly.entity_id
_entity_poly.type
_entity_poly.pdbx_seq_one_letter_code
_entity_poly.pdbx_strand_id
1 'polypeptide(L)'
;YVPMRPCVVTESTVKEIAVDSIPRWPKRLTTIPYRFRSFARKDGVSFSQDTRTWQKRLLHYKSLLPALGTPRIRNVMDMNTAYGGLAAAMIGDPVWVMNVVSSYAPNTLPIVFDRGLIGTNSD
;
A
#
# COMPACT_ATOMS: atom_id res chain seq x y z
N TYR A 1 -17.13 -17.82 -25.98
CA TYR A 1 -15.72 -18.20 -25.70
C TYR A 1 -14.94 -16.91 -25.43
N VAL A 2 -14.39 -16.74 -24.23
CA VAL A 2 -13.53 -15.59 -23.90
C VAL A 2 -12.11 -16.12 -23.75
N PRO A 3 -11.16 -15.74 -24.62
CA PRO A 3 -9.79 -16.23 -24.52
C PRO A 3 -9.14 -15.73 -23.22
N MET A 4 -8.47 -16.64 -22.51
CA MET A 4 -7.69 -16.27 -21.32
C MET A 4 -6.58 -15.30 -21.73
N ARG A 5 -6.48 -14.18 -21.02
CA ARG A 5 -5.38 -13.22 -21.19
C ARG A 5 -4.19 -13.65 -20.34
N PRO A 6 -2.95 -13.48 -20.82
CA PRO A 6 -1.77 -13.69 -20.00
C PRO A 6 -1.83 -12.81 -18.76
N CYS A 7 -1.86 -13.43 -17.58
CA CYS A 7 -1.87 -12.76 -16.28
C CYS A 7 -0.48 -12.65 -15.65
N VAL A 8 0.52 -13.26 -16.28
CA VAL A 8 1.94 -13.12 -15.92
C VAL A 8 2.60 -12.25 -16.98
N VAL A 9 3.13 -11.10 -16.56
CA VAL A 9 4.02 -10.30 -17.39
C VAL A 9 5.30 -11.09 -17.57
N THR A 10 5.50 -11.70 -18.73
CA THR A 10 6.80 -12.29 -19.11
C THR A 10 7.86 -11.21 -19.04
N GLU A 11 9.04 -11.57 -18.50
CA GLU A 11 10.22 -10.73 -18.29
C GLU A 11 10.17 -9.43 -19.08
N SER A 12 9.77 -8.35 -18.39
CA SER A 12 10.00 -7.03 -18.93
C SER A 12 11.50 -6.90 -19.19
N THR A 13 11.89 -6.48 -20.37
CA THR A 13 13.25 -6.05 -20.73
C THR A 13 13.83 -4.97 -19.79
N VAL A 14 13.03 -4.52 -18.82
CA VAL A 14 13.33 -3.59 -17.73
C VAL A 14 13.90 -4.37 -16.53
N LYS A 15 15.23 -4.37 -16.36
CA LYS A 15 15.94 -4.92 -15.19
C LYS A 15 15.41 -4.40 -13.83
N GLU A 16 14.73 -3.27 -13.82
CA GLU A 16 14.19 -2.63 -12.61
C GLU A 16 12.93 -3.31 -12.02
N ILE A 17 12.30 -4.26 -12.73
CA ILE A 17 11.12 -5.04 -12.26
C ILE A 17 11.53 -6.46 -11.79
N ALA A 18 12.81 -6.83 -11.90
CA ALA A 18 13.30 -8.12 -11.45
C ALA A 18 13.03 -8.34 -9.95
N VAL A 19 12.80 -9.58 -9.52
CA VAL A 19 12.55 -9.90 -8.10
C VAL A 19 13.69 -9.40 -7.20
N ASP A 20 14.92 -9.44 -7.71
CA ASP A 20 16.12 -8.97 -7.01
C ASP A 20 16.23 -7.44 -6.89
N SER A 21 15.53 -6.66 -7.73
CA SER A 21 15.51 -5.20 -7.65
C SER A 21 14.49 -4.67 -6.64
N ILE A 22 13.60 -5.54 -6.13
CA ILE A 22 12.57 -5.15 -5.17
C ILE A 22 13.22 -4.95 -3.79
N PRO A 23 12.97 -3.82 -3.11
CA PRO A 23 13.48 -3.60 -1.76
C PRO A 23 13.06 -4.74 -0.82
N ARG A 24 13.93 -5.11 0.13
CA ARG A 24 13.55 -6.10 1.15
C ARG A 24 12.54 -5.50 2.11
N TRP A 25 11.62 -6.32 2.59
CA TRP A 25 10.75 -5.95 3.71
C TRP A 25 11.59 -5.63 4.97
N PRO A 26 11.24 -4.62 5.78
CA PRO A 26 10.10 -3.69 5.68
C PRO A 26 10.37 -2.41 4.87
N LYS A 27 11.53 -2.27 4.23
CA LYS A 27 11.90 -1.05 3.48
C LYS A 27 10.93 -0.73 2.33
N ARG A 28 10.23 -1.74 1.80
CA ARG A 28 9.16 -1.57 0.79
C ARG A 28 8.05 -0.63 1.22
N LEU A 29 7.79 -0.51 2.53
CA LEU A 29 6.73 0.36 3.03
C LEU A 29 6.99 1.84 2.74
N THR A 30 8.24 2.28 2.70
CA THR A 30 8.58 3.70 2.51
C THR A 30 9.26 3.98 1.17
N THR A 31 9.63 2.94 0.43
CA THR A 31 10.26 3.07 -0.88
C THR A 31 9.18 3.31 -1.94
N ILE A 32 9.38 4.31 -2.79
CA ILE A 32 8.48 4.59 -3.91
C ILE A 32 8.61 3.43 -4.92
N PRO A 33 7.52 2.70 -5.23
CA PRO A 33 7.61 1.55 -6.11
C PRO A 33 7.79 1.98 -7.57
N TYR A 34 8.41 1.12 -8.38
CA TYR A 34 8.69 1.42 -9.78
C TYR A 34 7.41 1.76 -10.57
N ARG A 35 6.35 0.95 -10.38
CA ARG A 35 5.05 1.15 -11.03
C ARG A 35 4.36 2.44 -10.62
N PHE A 36 4.78 3.09 -9.52
CA PHE A 36 4.28 4.41 -9.17
C PHE A 36 4.54 5.43 -10.29
N ARG A 37 5.68 5.30 -10.99
CA ARG A 37 6.06 6.19 -12.10
C ARG A 37 5.13 6.05 -13.31
N SER A 38 4.58 4.87 -13.56
CA SER A 38 3.66 4.61 -14.66
C SER A 38 2.20 4.93 -14.31
N PHE A 39 1.78 4.73 -13.04
CA PHE A 39 0.38 4.90 -12.63
C PHE A 39 0.02 6.30 -12.09
N ALA A 40 0.90 6.97 -11.33
CA ALA A 40 0.53 8.14 -10.53
C ALA A 40 1.13 9.45 -11.04
N ARG A 41 0.96 9.76 -12.34
CA ARG A 41 1.37 11.02 -12.98
C ARG A 41 2.74 11.53 -12.48
N LYS A 42 3.78 10.69 -12.52
CA LYS A 42 5.18 11.04 -12.19
C LYS A 42 5.45 11.75 -10.85
N ASP A 43 4.49 11.87 -9.93
CA ASP A 43 4.68 12.70 -8.73
C ASP A 43 4.88 11.86 -7.46
N GLY A 44 6.09 11.33 -7.30
CA GLY A 44 6.53 10.61 -6.10
C GLY A 44 6.47 11.45 -4.82
N VAL A 45 6.26 12.77 -4.92
CA VAL A 45 6.00 13.65 -3.79
C VAL A 45 4.70 13.25 -3.10
N SER A 46 3.65 12.91 -3.86
CA SER A 46 2.34 12.52 -3.31
C SER A 46 2.42 11.26 -2.44
N PHE A 47 3.18 10.25 -2.86
CA PHE A 47 3.43 9.04 -2.06
C PHE A 47 4.17 9.33 -0.75
N SER A 48 5.21 10.16 -0.85
CA SER A 48 6.04 10.54 0.30
C SER A 48 5.24 11.38 1.29
N GLN A 49 4.38 12.27 0.78
CA GLN A 49 3.49 13.10 1.56
C GLN A 49 2.39 12.26 2.23
N ASP A 50 1.78 11.31 1.54
CA ASP A 50 0.80 10.37 2.11
C ASP A 50 1.42 9.58 3.28
N THR A 51 2.60 9.00 3.06
CA THR A 51 3.33 8.25 4.10
C THR A 51 3.61 9.10 5.34
N ARG A 52 4.11 10.34 5.17
CA ARG A 52 4.34 11.27 6.29
C ARG A 52 3.05 11.70 6.97
N THR A 53 1.99 11.89 6.20
CA THR A 53 0.67 12.30 6.71
C THR A 53 0.07 11.22 7.59
N TRP A 54 0.12 9.95 7.16
CA TRP A 54 -0.39 8.84 7.95
C TRP A 54 0.43 8.57 9.21
N GLN A 55 1.76 8.73 9.16
CA GLN A 55 2.61 8.67 10.37
C GLN A 55 2.16 9.69 11.42
N LYS A 56 1.86 10.94 11.01
CA LYS A 56 1.35 11.98 11.91
C LYS A 56 -0.07 11.66 12.40
N ARG A 57 -0.97 11.26 11.51
CA ARG A 57 -2.36 10.93 11.85
C ARG A 57 -2.44 9.76 12.83
N LEU A 58 -1.56 8.76 12.70
CA LEU A 58 -1.53 7.62 13.60
C LEU A 58 -1.32 8.04 15.06
N LEU A 59 -0.47 9.04 15.32
CA LEU A 59 -0.27 9.57 16.67
C LEU A 59 -1.57 10.13 17.26
N HIS A 60 -2.34 10.86 16.45
CA HIS A 60 -3.64 11.38 16.85
C HIS A 60 -4.66 10.25 17.06
N TYR A 61 -4.75 9.28 16.16
CA TYR A 61 -5.65 8.14 16.33
C TYR A 61 -5.33 7.32 17.57
N LYS A 62 -4.05 7.14 17.92
CA LYS A 62 -3.66 6.48 19.17
C LYS A 62 -4.10 7.25 20.41
N SER A 63 -4.15 8.58 20.36
CA SER A 63 -4.71 9.38 21.47
C SER A 63 -6.23 9.24 21.62
N LEU A 64 -6.96 9.07 20.51
CA LEU A 64 -8.42 8.93 20.51
C LEU A 64 -8.87 7.49 20.79
N LEU A 65 -8.08 6.52 20.35
CA LEU A 65 -8.36 5.09 20.45
C LEU A 65 -7.21 4.41 21.20
N PRO A 66 -7.20 4.46 22.55
CA PRO A 66 -6.16 3.83 23.38
C PRO A 66 -5.97 2.34 23.07
N ALA A 67 -7.02 1.69 22.57
CA ALA A 67 -7.04 0.33 22.07
C ALA A 67 -5.93 0.01 21.04
N LEU A 68 -5.52 0.98 20.21
CA LEU A 68 -4.49 0.81 19.16
C LEU A 68 -3.05 0.77 19.71
N GLY A 69 -2.84 1.11 20.99
CA GLY A 69 -1.54 1.02 21.67
C GLY A 69 -1.40 -0.20 22.58
N THR A 70 -2.39 -1.10 22.59
CA THR A 70 -2.40 -2.29 23.46
C THR A 70 -1.78 -3.49 22.75
N PRO A 71 -1.24 -4.48 23.47
CA PRO A 71 -0.67 -5.70 22.86
C PRO A 71 -1.73 -6.63 22.22
N ARG A 72 -3.02 -6.27 22.27
CA ARG A 72 -4.11 -7.07 21.70
C ARG A 72 -4.12 -6.95 20.19
N ILE A 73 -4.20 -8.09 19.51
CA ILE A 73 -4.30 -8.16 18.05
C ILE A 73 -5.66 -7.62 17.60
N ARG A 74 -5.67 -6.76 16.57
CA ARG A 74 -6.90 -6.17 16.02
C ARG A 74 -6.89 -6.20 14.50
N ASN A 75 -8.09 -6.30 13.94
CA ASN A 75 -8.32 -6.12 12.51
C ASN A 75 -8.86 -4.72 12.26
N VAL A 76 -8.28 -4.02 11.28
CA VAL A 76 -8.69 -2.69 10.83
C VAL A 76 -8.98 -2.77 9.33
N MET A 77 -10.02 -2.06 8.90
CA MET A 77 -10.40 -1.96 7.50
C MET A 77 -10.22 -0.51 7.05
N ASP A 78 -9.28 -0.28 6.13
CA ASP A 78 -9.06 1.03 5.52
C ASP A 78 -9.92 1.14 4.25
N MET A 79 -11.13 1.68 4.40
CA MET A 79 -12.13 1.74 3.32
C MET A 79 -11.83 2.76 2.21
N ASN A 80 -10.79 3.58 2.37
CA ASN A 80 -10.43 4.60 1.38
C ASN A 80 -8.91 4.68 1.26
N THR A 81 -8.29 3.56 0.93
CA THR A 81 -6.85 3.50 0.80
C THR A 81 -6.41 4.20 -0.49
N ALA A 82 -5.53 5.19 -0.38
CA ALA A 82 -4.84 5.75 -1.53
C ALA A 82 -3.64 4.87 -1.87
N TYR A 83 -2.63 4.81 -1.00
CA TYR A 83 -1.40 4.05 -1.24
C TYR A 83 -1.11 3.02 -0.14
N GLY A 84 -2.07 2.68 0.72
CA GLY A 84 -1.83 1.82 1.90
C GLY A 84 -1.07 2.52 3.03
N GLY A 85 -1.15 3.86 3.11
CA GLY A 85 -0.38 4.66 4.07
C GLY A 85 -0.74 4.39 5.53
N LEU A 86 -2.02 4.10 5.84
CA LEU A 86 -2.45 3.72 7.18
C LEU A 86 -1.79 2.42 7.63
N ALA A 87 -1.87 1.37 6.80
CA ALA A 87 -1.25 0.07 7.07
C ALA A 87 0.27 0.17 7.21
N ALA A 88 0.92 0.97 6.35
CA ALA A 88 2.35 1.21 6.43
C ALA A 88 2.76 1.92 7.74
N ALA A 89 1.94 2.86 8.23
CA ALA A 89 2.20 3.55 9.49
C ALA A 89 2.00 2.62 10.72
N MET A 90 1.05 1.69 10.65
CA MET A 90 0.70 0.77 11.74
C MET A 90 1.54 -0.52 11.76
N ILE A 91 2.58 -0.65 10.94
CA ILE A 91 3.29 -1.94 10.81
C ILE A 91 3.97 -2.43 12.09
N GLY A 92 4.32 -1.50 13.00
CA GLY A 92 4.90 -1.85 14.29
C GLY A 92 3.87 -2.21 15.36
N ASP A 93 2.58 -1.99 15.09
CA ASP A 93 1.49 -2.27 16.02
C ASP A 93 0.92 -3.68 15.77
N PRO A 94 0.32 -4.34 16.78
CA PRO A 94 -0.32 -5.65 16.63
C PRO A 94 -1.67 -5.50 15.89
N VAL A 95 -1.64 -4.98 14.67
CA VAL A 95 -2.82 -4.67 13.87
C VAL A 95 -2.66 -5.26 12.47
N TRP A 96 -3.70 -5.93 12.01
CA TRP A 96 -3.83 -6.33 10.62
C TRP A 96 -4.77 -5.37 9.89
N VAL A 97 -4.30 -4.76 8.81
CA VAL A 97 -5.07 -3.78 8.05
C VAL A 97 -5.43 -4.35 6.69
N MET A 98 -6.73 -4.50 6.41
CA MET A 98 -7.24 -4.75 5.07
C MET A 98 -7.42 -3.42 4.35
N ASN A 99 -6.66 -3.20 3.28
CA ASN A 99 -6.74 -1.97 2.50
C ASN A 99 -7.79 -2.12 1.38
N VAL A 100 -8.75 -1.20 1.31
CA VAL A 100 -9.80 -1.23 0.29
C VAL A 100 -9.66 0.02 -0.57
N VAL A 101 -9.47 -0.18 -1.87
CA VAL A 101 -9.44 0.88 -2.89
C VAL A 101 -10.86 1.05 -3.43
N SER A 102 -11.37 2.27 -3.39
CA SER A 102 -12.70 2.60 -3.92
C SER A 102 -12.75 2.41 -5.44
N SER A 103 -13.82 1.81 -5.95
CA SER A 103 -14.11 1.66 -7.38
C SER A 103 -14.35 3.00 -8.10
N TYR A 104 -14.74 4.03 -7.33
CA TYR A 104 -14.92 5.40 -7.85
C TYR A 104 -13.61 6.19 -7.95
N ALA A 105 -12.49 5.63 -7.48
CA ALA A 105 -11.17 6.28 -7.49
C ALA A 105 -10.21 5.59 -8.47
N PRO A 106 -9.09 6.23 -8.86
CA PRO A 106 -8.05 5.55 -9.63
C PRO A 106 -7.58 4.28 -8.92
N ASN A 107 -7.47 3.18 -9.67
CA ASN A 107 -7.02 1.91 -9.12
C ASN A 107 -5.54 1.97 -8.70
N THR A 108 -5.31 2.21 -7.41
CA THR A 108 -3.99 2.27 -6.76
C THR A 108 -3.59 0.94 -6.11
N LEU A 109 -4.40 -0.11 -6.24
CA LEU A 109 -4.13 -1.43 -5.67
C LEU A 109 -2.76 -2.01 -6.06
N PRO A 110 -2.23 -1.82 -7.29
CA PRO A 110 -0.87 -2.24 -7.62
C PRO A 110 0.21 -1.62 -6.72
N ILE A 111 0.02 -0.36 -6.29
CA ILE A 111 0.96 0.34 -5.40
C ILE A 111 0.93 -0.25 -3.99
N VAL A 112 -0.27 -0.61 -3.51
CA VAL A 112 -0.45 -1.29 -2.22
C VAL A 112 0.29 -2.62 -2.22
N PHE A 113 0.18 -3.41 -3.29
CA PHE A 113 0.91 -4.67 -3.44
C PHE A 113 2.42 -4.48 -3.54
N ASP A 114 2.90 -3.48 -4.28
CA ASP A 114 4.34 -3.23 -4.40
C ASP A 114 4.98 -2.80 -3.05
N ARG A 115 4.19 -2.18 -2.14
CA ARG A 115 4.62 -1.94 -0.74
C ARG A 115 4.69 -3.22 0.09
N GLY A 116 4.14 -4.33 -0.39
CA GLY A 116 4.03 -5.60 0.33
C GLY A 116 2.81 -5.69 1.24
N LEU A 117 1.77 -4.90 0.98
CA LEU A 117 0.52 -4.88 1.76
C LEU A 117 -0.58 -5.66 1.03
N ILE A 118 -1.62 -6.07 1.76
CA ILE A 118 -2.79 -6.76 1.20
C ILE A 118 -3.91 -5.74 1.00
N GLY A 119 -4.68 -5.89 -0.07
CA GLY A 119 -5.86 -5.09 -0.31
C GLY A 119 -6.79 -5.66 -1.37
N THR A 120 -7.95 -5.03 -1.50
CA THR A 120 -8.98 -5.35 -2.49
C THR A 120 -9.55 -4.08 -3.10
N ASN A 121 -10.14 -4.19 -4.28
CA ASN A 121 -11.02 -3.17 -4.81
C ASN A 121 -12.45 -3.41 -4.28
N SER A 122 -13.23 -2.35 -4.11
CA SER A 122 -14.66 -2.42 -3.81
C SER A 122 -15.48 -2.22 -5.09
N ASP A 123 -15.38 -3.18 -6.01
CA ASP A 123 -16.23 -3.26 -7.20
C ASP A 123 -17.55 -3.98 -6.89
#